data_AF-X1FU35-F1
#
_entry.id   AF-X1FU35-F1
#
_cell.length_a   1.000
_cell.length_b   1.000
_cell.length_c   1.000
_cell.angle_alpha   90.00
_cell.angle_beta   90.00
_cell.angle_gamma   90.00
#
_symmetry.space_group_name_H-M   'P 1'
#
loop_
_entity.id
_entity.type
_entity.pdbx_description
1 polymer ?
#
loop_
_entity_poly.entity_id
_entity_poly.type
_entity_poly.pdbx_seq_one_letter_code
_entity_poly.pdbx_strand_id
1 'polypeptide(L)' 'LMFYDAGNAFESYKDVNLHNLYRGIGVGVRIEIPMMGILGFDMGYGLDREQPGFEPHFQINPFGMF' A
#
# COMPACT_ATOMS: atom_id res chain seq x y z
N LEU A 1 12.07 -1.83 0.61
CA LEU A 1 11.01 -2.86 0.66
C LEU A 1 10.28 -2.83 -0.69
N MET A 2 9.95 -3.98 -1.26
CA MET A 2 9.04 -4.07 -2.41
C MET A 2 7.79 -4.82 -1.96
N PHE A 3 6.63 -4.43 -2.46
CA PHE A 3 5.36 -5.05 -2.12
C PHE A 3 4.51 -5.31 -3.37
N TYR A 4 3.68 -6.33 -3.26
CA TYR A 4 2.65 -6.69 -4.24
C TYR A 4 1.37 -6.98 -3.46
N ASP A 5 0.27 -6.39 -3.90
CA ASP A 5 -1.05 -6.55 -3.30
C ASP A 5 -2.07 -6.91 -4.38
N ALA A 6 -3.08 -7.70 -4.02
CA ALA A 6 -4.18 -8.08 -4.88
C ALA A 6 -5.45 -8.17 -4.01
N GLY A 7 -6.40 -7.27 -4.23
CA GLY A 7 -7.58 -7.15 -3.39
C GLY A 7 -8.78 -6.54 -4.11
N ASN A 8 -9.97 -6.83 -3.61
CA ASN A 8 -11.19 -6.14 -4.04
C ASN A 8 -12.20 -6.13 -2.88
N ALA A 9 -13.10 -5.15 -2.89
CA ALA A 9 -14.17 -5.03 -1.91
C ALA A 9 -15.46 -5.64 -2.49
N PHE A 10 -16.00 -6.65 -1.82
CA PHE A 10 -17.24 -7.33 -2.20
C PHE A 10 -18.34 -7.04 -1.17
N GLU A 11 -19.58 -6.89 -1.64
CA GLU A 11 -20.73 -6.55 -0.79
C GLU A 11 -21.16 -7.72 0.11
N SER A 12 -21.01 -8.96 -0.36
CA SER A 12 -21.34 -10.17 0.40
C SER A 12 -20.27 -11.25 0.25
N TYR A 13 -20.18 -12.13 1.24
CA TYR A 13 -19.24 -13.27 1.22
C TYR A 13 -19.49 -14.22 0.03
N LYS A 14 -20.74 -14.29 -0.46
CA LYS A 14 -21.10 -15.13 -1.62
C LYS A 14 -20.58 -14.58 -2.96
N ASP A 15 -20.23 -13.30 -3.02
CA ASP A 15 -19.81 -12.62 -4.25
C ASP A 15 -18.27 -12.57 -4.39
N VAL A 16 -17.54 -13.11 -3.40
CA VAL A 16 -16.09 -13.14 -3.42
C VAL A 16 -15.61 -13.95 -4.61
N ASN A 17 -14.88 -13.28 -5.50
CA ASN A 17 -14.29 -13.89 -6.69
C ASN A 17 -12.81 -13.53 -6.82
N LEU A 18 -11.96 -14.55 -6.77
CA LEU A 18 -10.50 -14.42 -6.89
C LEU A 18 -10.01 -13.92 -8.27
N HIS A 19 -10.85 -14.02 -9.31
CA HIS A 19 -10.52 -13.45 -10.63
C HIS A 19 -10.80 -11.95 -10.72
N ASN A 20 -11.58 -11.39 -9.80
CA ASN A 20 -11.92 -9.97 -9.79
C ASN A 20 -11.16 -9.25 -8.67
N LEU A 21 -9.83 -9.24 -8.76
CA LEU A 21 -8.96 -8.57 -7.80
C LEU A 21 -8.18 -7.46 -8.50
N TYR A 22 -8.12 -6.28 -7.88
CA TYR A 22 -7.24 -5.21 -8.31
C TYR A 22 -5.84 -5.49 -7.80
N ARG A 23 -4.87 -5.53 -8.70
CA ARG A 23 -3.48 -5.77 -8.35
C ARG A 23 -2.69 -4.48 -8.35
N GLY A 24 -1.74 -4.39 -7.43
CA GLY A 24 -0.81 -3.29 -7.31
C GLY A 24 0.59 -3.79 -6.96
N ILE A 25 1.59 -3.07 -7.43
CA ILE A 25 2.98 -3.23 -7.00
C ILE A 25 3.46 -1.92 -6.43
N GLY A 26 4.46 -1.98 -5.56
CA GLY A 26 5.10 -0.76 -5.11
C GLY A 26 6.40 -0.99 -4.37
N VAL A 27 7.03 0.12 -4.06
CA VAL A 27 8.30 0.15 -3.33
C VAL A 27 8.18 1.13 -2.19
N GLY A 28 8.83 0.80 -1.07
CA GLY A 28 8.83 1.65 0.11
C GLY A 28 10.17 1.66 0.81
N VAL A 29 10.49 2.81 1.41
CA VAL A 29 11.67 3.05 2.24
C VAL A 29 11.18 3.52 3.60
N ARG A 30 11.77 2.98 4.66
CA ARG A 30 11.53 3.41 6.03
C ARG A 30 12.84 3.84 6.65
N ILE A 31 12.86 5.04 7.22
CA ILE A 31 14.02 5.62 7.88
C ILE A 31 13.63 5.82 9.34
N GLU A 32 14.36 5.18 10.24
CA GLU A 32 14.24 5.42 11.66
C GLU A 32 15.15 6.60 12.01
N ILE A 33 14.58 7.68 12.52
CA ILE A 33 15.35 8.83 12.98
C ILE A 33 15.43 8.74 14.51
N PRO A 34 16.64 8.62 15.09
CA PRO A 34 16.80 8.58 16.54
C PRO A 34 16.07 9.74 17.21
N MET A 35 15.28 9.45 18.25
CA MET A 35 14.45 10.40 19.01
C MET A 35 13.25 11.04 18.28
N MET A 36 13.15 10.95 16.95
CA MET A 36 12.04 11.55 16.18
C MET A 36 11.03 10.54 15.63
N GLY A 37 11.33 9.24 15.71
CA GLY A 37 10.43 8.17 15.28
C GLY A 37 10.68 7.66 13.86
N ILE A 38 9.67 7.01 13.27
CA ILE A 38 9.76 6.32 11.97
C ILE A 38 9.16 7.20 10.87
N LEU A 39 9.95 7.39 9.81
CA LEU A 39 9.55 8.03 8.57
C LEU A 39 9.38 6.97 7.49
N GLY A 40 8.18 6.79 6.97
CA GLY A 40 7.88 5.87 5.87
C GLY A 40 7.55 6.63 4.60
N PHE A 41 8.20 6.29 3.49
CA PHE A 41 7.79 6.67 2.15
C PHE A 41 7.45 5.42 1.36
N ASP A 42 6.33 5.42 0.67
CA ASP A 42 5.94 4.35 -0.23
C ASP A 42 5.39 4.92 -1.54
N MET A 43 5.59 4.17 -2.61
CA MET A 43 5.13 4.51 -3.95
C MET A 43 4.48 3.27 -4.54
N GLY A 44 3.16 3.34 -4.70
CA GLY A 44 2.35 2.29 -5.31
C GLY A 44 2.08 2.57 -6.78
N TYR A 45 1.85 1.52 -7.54
CA TYR A 45 1.37 1.54 -8.91
C TYR A 45 0.23 0.53 -9.06
N GLY A 46 -0.97 1.02 -9.35
CA GLY A 46 -2.15 0.18 -9.59
C GLY A 46 -2.15 -0.37 -11.02
N LEU A 47 -1.98 -1.68 -11.17
CA LEU A 47 -1.89 -2.36 -12.47
C LEU A 47 -3.25 -2.44 -13.17
N ASP A 48 -4.31 -2.65 -12.39
CA ASP A 48 -5.67 -2.88 -12.90
C ASP A 48 -6.61 -1.67 -12.65
N ARG A 49 -6.06 -0.47 -12.44
CA ARG A 49 -6.85 0.76 -12.28
C ARG A 49 -7.31 1.29 -13.64
N GLU A 50 -8.50 1.90 -13.69
CA GLU A 50 -8.97 2.61 -14.88
C GLU A 50 -8.01 3.73 -15.31
N GLN A 51 -7.35 4.35 -14.33
CA GLN A 51 -6.29 5.33 -14.54
C GLN A 51 -5.03 4.84 -13.81
N PRO A 52 -4.16 4.06 -14.48
CA PRO A 52 -2.94 3.58 -13.87
C PRO A 52 -1.97 4.74 -13.66
N GLY A 53 -1.37 4.80 -12.47
CA GLY A 53 -0.49 5.90 -12.06
C GLY A 53 0.33 5.55 -10.83
N PHE A 54 1.38 6.36 -10.60
CA PHE A 54 2.16 6.28 -9.38
C PHE A 54 1.47 7.09 -8.28
N GLU A 55 1.16 6.43 -7.19
CA GLU A 55 0.53 7.03 -6.02
C GLU A 55 1.55 7.03 -4.86
N PRO A 56 2.10 8.20 -4.49
CA PRO A 56 3.00 8.30 -3.36
C PRO A 56 2.21 8.37 -2.05
N HIS A 57 2.63 7.59 -1.06
CA HIS A 57 2.19 7.77 0.32
C HIS A 57 3.38 7.97 1.25
N PHE A 58 3.08 8.58 2.38
CA PHE A 58 4.06 8.93 3.38
C PHE A 58 3.44 8.82 4.76
N GLN A 59 4.21 8.27 5.69
CA GLN A 59 3.80 7.98 7.05
C GLN A 59 4.84 8.56 8.01
N ILE A 60 4.36 9.29 9.02
CA ILE A 60 5.19 9.73 10.15
C ILE A 60 4.65 9.04 11.38
N ASN A 61 5.49 8.28 12.07
CA ASN A 61 5.20 7.75 13.39
C ASN A 61 6.20 8.30 14.42
N PRO A 62 5.88 9.39 15.13
CA PRO A 62 6.81 10.07 16.03
C PRO A 62 7.21 9.25 17.27
N PHE A 63 6.47 8.19 17.61
CA PHE A 63 6.64 7.46 18.88
C PHE A 63 6.88 5.95 18.73
N GLY A 64 7.05 5.43 17.51
CA GLY A 64 7.44 4.03 17.28
C GLY A 64 6.43 2.97 17.77
N MET A 65 5.22 3.36 18.20
CA MET A 65 4.13 2.45 18.56
C MET A 65 3.03 2.56 17.51
N PHE A 66 3.09 1.71 16.48
CA PHE A 66 1.98 1.09 15.72
C PHE A 66 2.60 0.04 14.79
#